data_AF-R7ZR02-F1
#
_entry.id   AF-R7ZR02-F1
#
_cell.length_a   1.000
_cell.length_b   1.000
_cell.length_c   1.000
_cell.angle_alpha   90.00
_cell.angle_beta   90.00
_cell.angle_gamma   90.00
#
_symmetry.space_group_name_H-M   'P 1'
#
loop_
_entity.id
_entity.type
_entity.pdbx_description
1 polymer ?
#
loop_
_entity_poly.entity_id
_entity_poly.type
_entity_poly.pdbx_seq_one_letter_code
_entity_poly.pdbx_strand_id
1 'polypeptide(L)'
;MKPKNNQIRNIRQLIQLFHSYGIQLTGRKKLRRFQDQLKMDEIFVHGLIFEVEYLLQKEIEGNWEDLNCPKDVIERALIEN
;
A
#
# COMPACT_ATOMS: atom_id res chain seq x y z
N MET A 1 -22.58 -11.57 3.20
CA MET A 1 -22.58 -10.19 3.73
C MET A 1 -21.19 -9.91 4.31
N LYS A 2 -20.27 -9.22 3.59
CA LYS A 2 -18.97 -8.85 4.18
C LYS A 2 -19.22 -7.69 5.19
N PRO A 3 -18.79 -7.81 6.45
CA PRO A 3 -19.14 -6.84 7.47
C PRO A 3 -18.37 -5.52 7.26
N LYS A 4 -19.07 -4.38 7.41
CA LYS A 4 -18.53 -3.00 7.41
C LYS A 4 -17.39 -2.76 8.43
N ASN A 5 -17.09 -3.73 9.30
CA ASN A 5 -15.99 -3.72 10.26
C ASN A 5 -14.59 -4.05 9.66
N ASN A 6 -14.49 -4.35 8.37
CA ASN A 6 -13.22 -4.80 7.76
C ASN A 6 -12.28 -3.64 7.36
N GLN A 7 -12.81 -2.45 7.02
CA GLN A 7 -11.98 -1.37 6.47
C GLN A 7 -11.01 -0.78 7.50
N ILE A 8 -11.46 -0.52 8.73
CA ILE A 8 -10.59 -0.01 9.82
C ILE A 8 -9.48 -1.03 10.13
N ARG A 9 -9.82 -2.32 10.12
CA ARG A 9 -8.85 -3.41 10.31
C ARG A 9 -7.82 -3.41 9.17
N ASN A 10 -8.27 -3.38 7.92
CA ASN A 10 -7.40 -3.32 6.74
C ASN A 10 -6.45 -2.12 6.82
N ILE A 11 -6.96 -0.94 7.15
CA ILE A 11 -6.13 0.27 7.33
C ILE A 11 -5.07 0.07 8.41
N ARG A 12 -5.42 -0.50 9.57
CA ARG A 12 -4.44 -0.79 10.64
C ARG A 12 -3.36 -1.77 10.18
N GLN A 13 -3.73 -2.82 9.47
CA GLN A 13 -2.79 -3.81 8.97
C GLN A 13 -1.87 -3.20 7.91
N LEU A 14 -2.40 -2.37 7.00
CA LEU A 14 -1.59 -1.61 6.04
C LEU A 14 -0.61 -0.69 6.76
N ILE A 15 -1.05 0.06 7.78
CA ILE A 15 -0.13 0.91 8.56
C ILE A 15 1.03 0.10 9.16
N GLN A 16 0.74 -1.09 9.71
CA GLN A 16 1.78 -1.96 10.26
C GLN A 16 2.75 -2.47 9.20
N LEU A 17 2.23 -2.88 8.04
CA LEU A 17 3.03 -3.32 6.89
C LEU A 17 3.94 -2.19 6.36
N PHE A 18 3.40 -1.01 6.09
CA PHE A 18 4.24 0.10 5.62
C PHE A 18 5.30 0.50 6.66
N HIS A 19 4.97 0.44 7.96
CA HIS A 19 5.95 0.67 9.02
C HIS A 19 7.07 -0.39 9.06
N SER A 20 6.82 -1.67 8.75
CA SER A 20 7.89 -2.68 8.71
C SER A 20 8.88 -2.43 7.57
N TYR A 21 8.45 -1.77 6.50
CA TYR A 21 9.30 -1.28 5.41
C TYR A 21 9.98 0.07 5.72
N GLY A 22 9.80 0.63 6.93
CA GLY A 22 10.33 1.95 7.30
C GLY A 22 9.56 3.13 6.71
N ILE A 23 8.38 2.89 6.12
CA ILE A 23 7.57 3.89 5.43
C ILE A 23 6.49 4.43 6.37
N GLN A 24 6.56 5.72 6.69
CA GLN A 24 5.55 6.36 7.54
C GLN A 24 4.37 6.90 6.71
N LEU A 25 3.15 6.51 7.07
CA LEU A 25 1.92 6.92 6.36
C LEU A 25 1.31 8.24 6.85
N THR A 26 2.08 9.07 7.56
CA THR A 26 1.57 10.30 8.19
C THR A 26 1.82 11.54 7.34
N GLY A 27 0.84 12.45 7.28
CA GLY A 27 0.97 13.76 6.64
C GLY A 27 1.44 13.66 5.18
N ARG A 28 2.53 14.37 4.85
CA ARG A 28 3.15 14.35 3.52
C ARG A 28 4.01 13.11 3.25
N LYS A 29 4.33 12.30 4.27
CA LYS A 29 5.23 11.15 4.11
C LYS A 29 4.60 10.03 3.25
N LYS A 30 3.27 9.87 3.30
CA LYS A 30 2.52 8.96 2.41
C LYS A 30 2.55 9.34 0.93
N LEU A 31 2.95 10.58 0.61
CA LEU A 31 3.08 11.08 -0.76
C LEU A 31 4.52 10.97 -1.28
N ARG A 32 5.45 10.43 -0.49
CA ARG A 32 6.84 10.31 -0.92
C ARG A 32 6.95 9.26 -2.01
N ARG A 33 7.57 9.63 -3.14
CA ARG A 33 7.83 8.70 -4.23
C ARG A 33 8.77 7.59 -3.80
N PHE A 34 8.45 6.35 -4.13
CA PHE A 34 9.22 5.17 -3.72
C PHE A 34 10.69 5.25 -4.14
N GLN A 35 10.94 5.46 -5.43
CA GLN A 35 12.29 5.48 -6.01
C GLN A 35 13.06 6.75 -5.60
N ASP A 36 12.45 7.93 -5.76
CA ASP A 36 13.17 9.20 -5.59
C ASP A 36 13.43 9.57 -4.14
N GLN A 37 12.43 9.36 -3.26
CA GLN A 37 12.41 9.93 -1.92
C GLN A 37 12.49 8.89 -0.80
N LEU A 38 11.99 7.68 -1.06
CA LEU A 38 12.14 6.55 -0.13
C LEU A 38 13.34 5.66 -0.49
N LYS A 39 13.97 5.89 -1.65
CA LYS A 39 15.14 5.14 -2.15
C LYS A 39 14.88 3.64 -2.22
N MET A 40 13.64 3.27 -2.54
CA MET A 40 13.26 1.87 -2.77
C MET A 40 13.51 1.52 -4.23
N ASP A 41 14.24 0.43 -4.46
CA ASP A 41 14.33 -0.14 -5.79
C ASP A 41 13.00 -0.79 -6.20
N GLU A 42 12.88 -1.08 -7.49
CA GLU A 42 11.68 -1.65 -8.08
C GLU A 42 11.31 -3.02 -7.48
N ILE A 43 12.31 -3.83 -7.12
CA ILE A 43 12.10 -5.15 -6.50
C ILE A 43 11.43 -5.00 -5.13
N PHE A 44 11.87 -4.05 -4.29
CA PHE A 44 11.24 -3.77 -3.00
C PHE A 44 9.84 -3.19 -3.15
N VAL A 45 9.61 -2.33 -4.15
CA VAL A 45 8.27 -1.80 -4.44
C VAL A 45 7.32 -2.92 -4.84
N HIS A 46 7.78 -3.83 -5.70
CA HIS A 46 6.98 -4.98 -6.13
C HIS A 46 6.68 -5.93 -4.96
N GLY A 47 7.67 -6.20 -4.11
CA GLY A 47 7.49 -6.99 -2.90
C GLY A 47 6.48 -6.36 -1.93
N LEU A 48 6.53 -5.04 -1.73
CA LEU A 48 5.56 -4.32 -0.90
C LEU A 48 4.13 -4.44 -1.45
N ILE A 49 3.96 -4.29 -2.77
CA ILE A 49 2.64 -4.43 -3.41
C ILE A 49 2.11 -5.86 -3.23
N PHE A 50 2.93 -6.88 -3.48
CA PHE A 50 2.58 -8.27 -3.26
C PHE A 50 2.15 -8.54 -1.81
N GLU A 51 2.89 -8.01 -0.82
CA GLU A 51 2.52 -8.17 0.59
C GLU A 51 1.19 -7.49 0.93
N VAL A 52 0.89 -6.33 0.31
CA VAL A 52 -0.42 -5.67 0.44
C VAL A 52 -1.54 -6.55 -0.11
N GLU A 53 -1.35 -7.11 -1.31
CA GLU A 53 -2.33 -7.98 -1.95
C GLU A 53 -2.59 -9.24 -1.13
N TYR A 54 -1.52 -9.88 -0.66
CA TYR A 54 -1.58 -11.04 0.20
C TYR A 54 -2.29 -10.72 1.52
N LEU A 55 -1.95 -9.60 2.16
CA LEU A 55 -2.55 -9.18 3.42
C LEU A 55 -4.06 -8.96 3.30
N LEU A 56 -4.52 -8.38 2.18
CA LEU A 56 -5.92 -8.07 1.93
C LEU A 56 -6.68 -9.18 1.20
N GLN A 57 -5.98 -10.24 0.76
CA GLN A 57 -6.52 -11.31 -0.08
C GLN A 57 -7.23 -10.75 -1.32
N LYS A 58 -6.57 -9.79 -1.98
CA LYS A 58 -7.10 -9.04 -3.13
C LYS A 58 -5.94 -8.67 -4.06
N GLU A 59 -6.13 -8.86 -5.36
CA GLU A 59 -5.22 -8.36 -6.40
C GLU A 59 -5.44 -6.85 -6.65
N ILE A 60 -4.35 -6.11 -6.78
CA ILE A 60 -4.36 -4.71 -7.17
C ILE A 60 -4.30 -4.66 -8.70
N GLU A 61 -5.46 -4.48 -9.33
CA GLU A 61 -5.55 -4.35 -10.78
C GLU A 61 -4.99 -3.00 -11.27
N GLY A 62 -4.17 -3.03 -12.32
CA GLY A 62 -3.67 -1.84 -13.02
C GLY A 62 -2.22 -1.96 -13.50
N ASN A 63 -1.69 -0.84 -14.02
CA ASN A 63 -0.28 -0.71 -14.33
C ASN A 63 0.50 -0.32 -13.06
N TRP A 64 1.56 -1.06 -12.77
CA TRP A 64 2.40 -0.88 -11.59
C TRP A 64 3.14 0.47 -11.64
N GLU A 65 3.36 1.02 -12.84
CA GLU A 65 3.93 2.35 -13.07
C GLU A 65 3.09 3.48 -12.46
N ASP A 66 1.80 3.25 -12.22
CA ASP A 66 0.91 4.24 -11.58
C ASP A 66 1.11 4.27 -10.05
N LEU A 67 1.70 3.23 -9.45
CA LEU A 67 1.87 3.06 -8.00
C LEU A 67 3.18 3.70 -7.54
N ASN A 68 3.23 5.04 -7.58
CA ASN A 68 4.45 5.82 -7.36
C ASN A 68 4.75 6.09 -5.88
N CYS A 69 3.73 6.11 -5.03
CA CYS A 69 3.87 6.40 -3.61
C CYS A 69 2.93 5.55 -2.73
N PRO A 70 3.15 5.52 -1.41
CA PRO A 70 2.32 4.74 -0.48
C PRO A 70 0.82 5.03 -0.58
N LYS A 71 0.45 6.28 -0.81
CA LYS A 71 -0.94 6.69 -1.00
C LYS A 71 -1.58 5.96 -2.18
N ASP A 72 -0.89 5.87 -3.32
CA ASP A 72 -1.42 5.27 -4.55
C ASP A 72 -1.75 3.79 -4.31
N VAL A 73 -0.83 3.07 -3.65
CA VAL A 73 -1.02 1.66 -3.27
C VAL A 73 -2.22 1.49 -2.34
N ILE A 74 -2.33 2.32 -1.30
CA ILE A 74 -3.43 2.23 -0.32
C ILE A 74 -4.77 2.55 -0.96
N GLU A 75 -4.85 3.59 -1.78
CA GLU A 75 -6.09 3.96 -2.46
C GLU A 75 -6.54 2.85 -3.39
N ARG A 76 -5.62 2.27 -4.18
CA ARG A 76 -5.95 1.17 -5.08
C ARG A 76 -6.35 -0.10 -4.34
N ALA A 77 -5.65 -0.43 -3.25
CA ALA A 77 -5.93 -1.58 -2.40
C ALA A 77 -7.32 -1.52 -1.74
N LEU A 78 -7.81 -0.31 -1.41
CA LEU A 78 -9.07 -0.10 -0.70
C LEU A 78 -10.27 0.23 -1.59
N ILE A 79 -10.09 0.43 -2.90
CA ILE A 79 -11.22 0.52 -3.84
C ILE A 79 -12.00 -0.80 -3.79
N GLU A 80 -13.31 -0.74 -3.62
CA GLU A 80 -14.17 -1.92 -3.77
C GLU A 80 -14.41 -2.14 -5.27
N ASN A 81 -14.06 -3.32 -5.78
CA ASN A 81 -14.44 -3.76 -7.13
C ASN A 81 -15.88 -4.27 -7.11
#